data_AF-A0AAE1LVI5-F1
#
_entry.id   AF-A0AAE1LVI5-F1
#
_cell.length_a   1.000
_cell.length_b   1.000
_cell.length_c   1.000
_cell.angle_alpha   90.00
_cell.angle_beta   90.00
_cell.angle_gamma   90.00
#
_symmetry.space_group_name_H-M   'P 1'
#
loop_
_entity.id
_entity.type
_entity.pdbx_description
1 polymer ?
#
loop_
_entity_poly.entity_id
_entity_poly.type
_entity_poly.pdbx_seq_one_letter_code
_entity_poly.pdbx_strand_id
1 'polypeptide(L)'
;MGLLLKEVDVLVVGGGNAGFSAAISAAESGAKRVMLIDACPEHWAGGNSHFTARAFRTVYHGLKDLLPIVNNVGKAMAKRIDMKAYTTDDFTQDIHRICSGRSDPELSRILVHESNAAVKWLAKHGEIRAIAVILAAGGFEANSRMIAQYLGPNWNLAKLRGTPYNIGTCLEMAIRDASAEEAGNWSGCHSVAWDAHAPPHEGDRLISNDFTKSGYPLGLMVNTEGDRFVDKGVDLRNYTYAIFGKAILAQPGHTAFQVWDSQMTPWLRDEEYREGRVERIMASSLSELAEKCAKHELTNPGKLVETITQYNEAAIAFQRENPSKRWDQAVKDVFLPIRKLNVFPWPSLIGLSLSSKVHLWPSK
;
A
#
# COMPACT_ATOMS: atom_id res chain seq x y z
N MET A 1 32.22 -33.02 6.98
CA MET A 1 32.68 -31.63 7.24
C MET A 1 31.65 -31.00 8.17
N GLY A 2 31.94 -30.91 9.46
CA GLY A 2 30.96 -30.55 10.49
C GLY A 2 30.48 -29.11 10.33
N LEU A 3 29.18 -28.92 10.15
CA LEU A 3 28.55 -27.61 10.28
C LEU A 3 28.73 -27.14 11.72
N LEU A 4 29.47 -26.05 11.93
CA LEU A 4 29.59 -25.41 13.23
C LEU A 4 28.19 -24.99 13.70
N LEU A 5 27.70 -25.67 14.74
CA LEU A 5 26.55 -25.25 15.54
C LEU A 5 26.79 -23.81 16.01
N LYS A 6 25.99 -22.87 15.50
CA LYS A 6 25.98 -21.50 16.04
C LYS A 6 24.96 -21.46 17.18
N GLU A 7 25.43 -21.23 18.39
CA GLU A 7 24.57 -20.97 19.55
C GLU A 7 24.32 -19.47 19.72
N VAL A 8 23.06 -19.10 19.75
CA VAL A 8 22.58 -17.74 20.01
C VAL A 8 21.50 -17.75 21.07
N ASP A 9 21.24 -16.60 21.66
CA ASP A 9 20.19 -16.46 22.66
C ASP A 9 18.85 -16.18 21.95
N VAL A 10 18.87 -15.30 20.94
CA VAL A 10 17.68 -14.99 20.13
C VAL A 10 18.02 -15.06 18.64
N LEU A 11 17.24 -15.80 17.87
CA LEU A 11 17.25 -15.80 16.41
C LEU A 11 16.05 -15.02 15.89
N VAL A 12 16.28 -13.98 15.10
CA VAL A 12 15.24 -13.19 14.42
C VAL A 12 15.27 -13.51 12.94
N VAL A 13 14.13 -13.89 12.37
CA VAL A 13 13.99 -14.25 10.95
C VAL A 13 13.21 -13.15 10.23
N GLY A 14 13.91 -12.39 9.39
CA GLY A 14 13.40 -11.23 8.65
C GLY A 14 14.03 -9.93 9.12
N GLY A 15 14.63 -9.17 8.20
CA GLY A 15 15.31 -7.89 8.39
C GLY A 15 14.45 -6.68 7.99
N GLY A 16 13.13 -6.77 8.20
CA GLY A 16 12.22 -5.62 8.12
C GLY A 16 12.24 -4.80 9.42
N ASN A 17 11.39 -3.76 9.49
CA ASN A 17 11.28 -2.92 10.70
C ASN A 17 10.98 -3.76 11.95
N ALA A 18 10.03 -4.70 11.86
CA ALA A 18 9.68 -5.58 12.97
C ALA A 18 10.86 -6.44 13.45
N GLY A 19 11.65 -6.99 12.52
CA GLY A 19 12.80 -7.82 12.85
C GLY A 19 13.95 -7.02 13.47
N PHE A 20 14.27 -5.85 12.92
CA PHE A 20 15.27 -4.96 13.54
C PHE A 20 14.82 -4.47 14.91
N SER A 21 13.55 -4.08 15.09
CA SER A 21 13.01 -3.71 16.40
C SER A 21 13.08 -4.86 17.40
N ALA A 22 12.75 -6.09 16.99
CA ALA A 22 12.83 -7.27 17.85
C ALA A 22 14.29 -7.57 18.24
N ALA A 23 15.23 -7.48 17.30
CA ALA A 23 16.65 -7.71 17.56
C ALA A 23 17.23 -6.69 18.54
N ILE A 24 16.92 -5.40 18.36
CA ILE A 24 17.35 -4.33 19.27
C ILE A 24 16.74 -4.53 20.65
N SER A 25 15.42 -4.76 20.71
CA SER A 25 14.71 -4.98 21.99
C SER A 25 15.25 -6.19 22.76
N ALA A 26 15.58 -7.29 22.06
CA ALA A 26 16.21 -8.45 22.67
C ALA A 26 17.58 -8.13 23.28
N ALA A 27 18.41 -7.37 22.56
CA ALA A 27 19.73 -6.96 23.04
C ALA A 27 19.63 -6.02 24.25
N GLU A 28 18.72 -5.02 24.20
CA GLU A 28 18.45 -4.11 25.32
C GLU A 28 17.90 -4.83 26.55
N SER A 29 17.18 -5.94 26.34
CA SER A 29 16.65 -6.80 27.41
C SER A 29 17.69 -7.81 27.95
N GLY A 30 18.95 -7.73 27.50
CA GLY A 30 20.05 -8.51 28.04
C GLY A 30 20.43 -9.78 27.28
N ALA A 31 19.85 -10.03 26.09
CA ALA A 31 20.33 -11.10 25.21
C ALA A 31 21.76 -10.77 24.74
N LYS A 32 22.70 -11.69 24.96
CA LYS A 32 24.13 -11.47 24.65
C LYS A 32 24.45 -11.78 23.19
N ARG A 33 23.73 -12.74 22.60
CA ARG A 33 23.91 -13.19 21.22
C ARG A 33 22.57 -13.14 20.49
N VAL A 34 22.35 -12.05 19.76
CA VAL A 34 21.20 -11.91 18.87
C VAL A 34 21.68 -12.11 17.44
N MET A 35 21.07 -13.04 16.71
CA MET A 35 21.33 -13.22 15.28
C MET A 35 20.08 -12.88 14.51
N LEU A 36 20.20 -11.94 13.57
CA LEU A 36 19.17 -11.63 12.59
C LEU A 36 19.58 -12.25 11.26
N ILE A 37 18.66 -12.99 10.65
CA ILE A 37 18.82 -13.54 9.31
C ILE A 37 17.72 -13.00 8.40
N ASP A 38 18.05 -12.80 7.13
CA ASP A 38 17.08 -12.43 6.10
C ASP A 38 17.33 -13.31 4.86
N ALA A 39 16.26 -13.66 4.16
CA ALA A 39 16.35 -14.41 2.91
C ALA A 39 16.73 -13.50 1.72
N CYS A 40 16.51 -12.19 1.84
CA CYS A 40 16.88 -11.25 0.79
C CYS A 40 18.40 -10.94 0.80
N PRO A 41 19.00 -10.66 -0.36
CA PRO A 41 20.36 -10.14 -0.43
C PRO A 41 20.54 -8.87 0.39
N GLU A 42 21.76 -8.57 0.82
CA GLU A 42 22.07 -7.39 1.65
C GLU A 42 21.58 -6.07 1.02
N HIS A 43 21.70 -5.91 -0.29
CA HIS A 43 21.20 -4.74 -1.02
C HIS A 43 19.66 -4.66 -1.10
N TRP A 44 18.94 -5.64 -0.54
CA TRP A 44 17.47 -5.69 -0.35
C TRP A 44 17.04 -5.59 1.12
N ALA A 45 17.99 -5.38 2.05
CA ALA A 45 17.70 -5.25 3.48
C ALA A 45 16.64 -4.17 3.78
N GLY A 46 15.82 -4.41 4.80
CA GLY A 46 14.67 -3.58 5.17
C GLY A 46 13.33 -4.13 4.69
N GLY A 47 13.33 -5.08 3.75
CA GLY A 47 12.13 -5.70 3.20
C GLY A 47 11.12 -4.65 2.71
N ASN A 48 9.81 -4.92 2.90
CA ASN A 48 8.77 -3.96 2.53
C ASN A 48 8.74 -2.69 3.38
N SER A 49 9.34 -2.71 4.58
CA SER A 49 9.45 -1.51 5.40
C SER A 49 10.21 -0.39 4.69
N HIS A 50 11.17 -0.72 3.82
CA HIS A 50 11.89 0.25 2.99
C HIS A 50 10.97 1.02 2.02
N PHE A 51 9.95 0.35 1.48
CA PHE A 51 9.03 0.88 0.46
C PHE A 51 7.82 1.61 1.03
N THR A 52 7.65 1.56 2.36
CA THR A 52 6.69 2.41 3.04
C THR A 52 7.09 3.87 2.85
N ALA A 53 6.13 4.79 2.83
CA ALA A 53 6.42 6.23 2.84
C ALA A 53 7.08 6.71 4.16
N ARG A 54 7.66 5.79 4.95
CA ARG A 54 8.25 5.99 6.28
C ARG A 54 7.29 6.64 7.27
N ALA A 55 6.00 6.42 7.06
CA ALA A 55 4.93 6.97 7.88
C ALA A 55 4.55 5.98 8.98
N PHE A 56 4.54 6.45 10.22
CA PHE A 56 4.02 5.73 11.36
C PHE A 56 2.80 6.46 11.90
N ARG A 57 1.76 5.70 12.25
CA ARG A 57 0.64 6.23 13.03
C ARG A 57 0.97 6.03 14.50
N THR A 58 0.89 7.11 15.27
CA THR A 58 1.12 7.12 16.72
C THR A 58 0.13 8.07 17.36
N VAL A 59 -0.16 7.90 18.66
CA VAL A 59 -0.84 8.92 19.46
C VAL A 59 0.00 10.20 19.42
N TYR A 60 -0.65 11.36 19.30
CA TYR A 60 -0.01 12.66 19.45
C TYR A 60 -1.01 13.74 19.88
N HIS A 61 -0.54 14.71 20.65
CA HIS A 61 -1.36 15.78 21.23
C HIS A 61 -1.33 17.09 20.41
N GLY A 62 -1.31 16.95 19.09
CA GLY A 62 -1.22 18.06 18.12
C GLY A 62 0.21 18.34 17.65
N LEU A 63 0.37 19.33 16.77
CA LEU A 63 1.63 19.59 16.04
C LEU A 63 2.87 19.77 16.95
N LYS A 64 2.72 20.43 18.11
CA LYS A 64 3.85 20.70 19.02
C LYS A 64 4.50 19.43 19.56
N ASP A 65 3.73 18.36 19.73
CA ASP A 65 4.19 17.05 20.20
C ASP A 65 5.04 16.33 19.14
N LEU A 66 4.75 16.59 17.87
CA LEU A 66 5.43 15.96 16.73
C LEU A 66 6.69 16.70 16.26
N LEU A 67 6.77 18.03 16.48
CA LEU A 67 7.92 18.84 16.04
C LEU A 67 9.29 18.32 16.51
N PRO A 68 9.46 17.76 17.73
CA PRO A 68 10.76 17.22 18.17
C PRO A 68 11.21 15.96 17.45
N ILE A 69 10.27 15.18 16.88
CA ILE A 69 10.55 13.87 16.28
C ILE A 69 10.58 13.90 14.75
N VAL A 70 10.12 14.99 14.13
CA VAL A 70 10.19 15.20 12.68
C VAL A 70 11.32 16.15 12.32
N ASN A 71 12.05 15.85 11.24
CA ASN A 71 13.23 16.62 10.83
C ASN A 71 13.01 17.45 9.54
N ASN A 72 11.79 17.46 9.01
CA ASN A 72 11.46 18.05 7.70
C ASN A 72 10.49 19.25 7.79
N VAL A 73 10.11 19.68 8.98
CA VAL A 73 9.13 20.78 9.18
C VAL A 73 9.83 22.06 9.65
N GLY A 74 10.01 23.01 8.74
CA GLY A 74 10.55 24.34 9.07
C GLY A 74 9.51 25.27 9.72
N LYS A 75 9.98 26.36 10.36
CA LYS A 75 9.12 27.32 11.09
C LYS A 75 7.99 27.92 10.24
N ALA A 76 8.22 28.17 8.96
CA ALA A 76 7.21 28.71 8.05
C ALA A 76 6.13 27.68 7.68
N MET A 77 6.52 26.42 7.53
CA MET A 77 5.61 25.31 7.24
C MET A 77 4.76 24.96 8.46
N ALA A 78 5.36 24.94 9.65
CA ALA A 78 4.65 24.70 10.90
C ALA A 78 3.47 25.66 11.14
N LYS A 79 3.57 26.93 10.70
CA LYS A 79 2.49 27.93 10.80
C LYS A 79 1.29 27.66 9.89
N ARG A 80 1.44 26.79 8.88
CA ARG A 80 0.40 26.45 7.91
C ARG A 80 -0.22 25.09 8.15
N ILE A 81 0.34 24.27 9.05
CA ILE A 81 -0.15 22.95 9.36
C ILE A 81 -1.24 23.06 10.43
N ASP A 82 -2.48 22.79 10.03
CA ASP A 82 -3.58 22.54 10.97
C ASP A 82 -3.71 21.02 11.18
N MET A 83 -3.37 20.57 12.40
CA MET A 83 -3.34 19.15 12.73
C MET A 83 -3.89 18.96 14.15
N LYS A 84 -5.10 18.40 14.20
CA LYS A 84 -5.78 18.03 15.45
C LYS A 84 -5.06 16.89 16.14
N ALA A 85 -5.21 16.80 17.46
CA ALA A 85 -4.68 15.67 18.22
C ALA A 85 -5.28 14.35 17.69
N TYR A 86 -4.47 13.30 17.72
CA TYR A 86 -4.92 11.93 17.53
C TYR A 86 -4.70 11.23 18.86
N THR A 87 -5.78 11.13 19.64
CA THR A 87 -5.73 10.76 21.05
C THR A 87 -5.60 9.25 21.25
N THR A 88 -5.32 8.86 22.48
CA THR A 88 -5.33 7.45 22.89
C THR A 88 -6.68 6.80 22.61
N ASP A 89 -7.80 7.51 22.81
CA ASP A 89 -9.13 6.97 22.54
C ASP A 89 -9.37 6.77 21.04
N ASP A 90 -8.93 7.72 20.21
CA ASP A 90 -9.00 7.60 18.74
C ASP A 90 -8.20 6.38 18.26
N PHE A 91 -6.98 6.21 18.79
CA PHE A 91 -6.14 5.09 18.40
C PHE A 91 -6.65 3.76 18.96
N THR A 92 -7.20 3.76 20.18
CA THR A 92 -7.79 2.58 20.83
C THR A 92 -9.03 2.12 20.08
N GLN A 93 -9.90 3.03 19.64
CA GLN A 93 -11.03 2.69 18.77
C GLN A 93 -10.58 2.11 17.43
N ASP A 94 -9.52 2.67 16.83
CA ASP A 94 -8.93 2.12 15.61
C ASP A 94 -8.30 0.74 15.81
N ILE A 95 -7.60 0.50 16.93
CA ILE A 95 -7.01 -0.80 17.26
C ILE A 95 -8.09 -1.84 17.62
N HIS A 96 -9.13 -1.46 18.35
CA HIS A 96 -10.27 -2.35 18.64
C HIS A 96 -11.01 -2.75 17.37
N ARG A 97 -11.17 -1.82 16.42
CA ARG A 97 -11.69 -2.12 15.08
C ARG A 97 -10.81 -3.11 14.30
N ILE A 98 -9.50 -3.15 14.57
CA ILE A 98 -8.52 -3.91 13.78
C ILE A 98 -8.15 -5.26 14.40
N CYS A 99 -8.06 -5.39 15.72
CA CYS A 99 -7.36 -6.52 16.36
C CYS A 99 -8.22 -7.41 17.28
N SER A 100 -9.45 -7.04 17.65
CA SER A 100 -10.42 -7.86 18.40
C SER A 100 -9.93 -8.64 19.66
N GLY A 101 -8.76 -8.32 20.22
CA GLY A 101 -8.33 -8.60 21.60
C GLY A 101 -8.21 -10.07 22.03
N ARG A 102 -7.47 -10.95 21.33
CA ARG A 102 -7.36 -12.38 21.74
C ARG A 102 -5.92 -12.89 21.77
N SER A 103 -5.52 -13.49 22.89
CA SER A 103 -4.39 -14.41 23.03
C SER A 103 -4.69 -15.45 24.13
N ASP A 104 -4.23 -16.70 23.97
CA ASP A 104 -4.74 -17.88 24.68
C ASP A 104 -3.65 -18.62 25.52
N PRO A 105 -3.93 -19.05 26.77
CA PRO A 105 -2.96 -19.75 27.65
C PRO A 105 -2.63 -21.21 27.29
N GLU A 106 -3.49 -21.92 26.58
CA GLU A 106 -3.29 -23.34 26.19
C GLU A 106 -2.19 -23.49 25.13
N LEU A 107 -2.01 -22.45 24.31
CA LEU A 107 -0.92 -22.31 23.33
C LEU A 107 0.47 -22.39 23.95
N SER A 108 0.60 -21.84 25.15
CA SER A 108 1.86 -21.88 25.91
C SER A 108 2.14 -23.30 26.41
N ARG A 109 1.10 -24.12 26.60
CA ARG A 109 1.21 -25.53 26.99
C ARG A 109 1.65 -26.40 25.80
N ILE A 110 1.09 -26.18 24.61
CA ILE A 110 1.41 -26.98 23.41
C ILE A 110 2.84 -26.72 22.91
N LEU A 111 3.29 -25.45 22.92
CA LEU A 111 4.68 -25.09 22.65
C LEU A 111 5.68 -25.85 23.53
N VAL A 112 5.30 -26.09 24.79
CA VAL A 112 6.12 -26.83 25.76
C VAL A 112 6.12 -28.34 25.50
N HIS A 113 5.01 -28.92 25.02
CA HIS A 113 4.88 -30.36 24.90
C HIS A 113 5.26 -30.95 23.53
N GLU A 114 5.16 -30.17 22.44
CA GLU A 114 5.34 -30.71 21.08
C GLU A 114 6.65 -30.27 20.39
N SER A 115 7.39 -29.33 21.00
CA SER A 115 8.65 -28.77 20.45
C SER A 115 9.72 -29.83 20.12
N ASN A 116 9.76 -30.96 20.82
CA ASN A 116 10.79 -31.99 20.63
C ASN A 116 10.70 -32.68 19.26
N ALA A 117 9.49 -32.95 18.76
CA ALA A 117 9.30 -33.59 17.46
C ALA A 117 9.71 -32.66 16.31
N ALA A 118 9.34 -31.38 16.41
CA ALA A 118 9.74 -30.33 15.46
C ALA A 118 11.26 -30.13 15.43
N VAL A 119 11.92 -30.15 16.60
CA VAL A 119 13.39 -30.04 16.71
C VAL A 119 14.12 -31.23 16.06
N LYS A 120 13.58 -32.46 16.16
CA LYS A 120 14.17 -33.65 15.52
C LYS A 120 14.11 -33.62 13.99
N TRP A 121 13.11 -32.96 13.41
CA TRP A 121 13.01 -32.76 11.97
C TRP A 121 14.01 -31.69 11.48
N LEU A 122 14.15 -30.59 12.24
CA LEU A 122 15.11 -29.51 11.97
C LEU A 122 16.58 -29.97 12.02
N ALA A 123 16.92 -30.89 12.93
CA ALA A 123 18.29 -31.42 13.11
C ALA A 123 18.91 -32.06 11.85
N LYS A 124 18.12 -32.39 10.82
CA LYS A 124 18.60 -32.98 9.57
C LYS A 124 19.14 -31.97 8.54
N HIS A 125 18.97 -30.66 8.75
CA HIS A 125 19.20 -29.63 7.72
C HIS A 125 20.26 -28.56 8.09
N GLY A 126 21.05 -28.76 9.15
CA GLY A 126 22.00 -27.77 9.69
C GLY A 126 21.34 -26.92 10.78
N GLU A 127 22.04 -26.69 11.90
CA GLU A 127 21.41 -26.24 13.15
C GLU A 127 21.98 -24.90 13.66
N ILE A 128 21.07 -23.95 13.92
CA ILE A 128 21.31 -22.80 14.79
C ILE A 128 20.53 -23.05 16.06
N ARG A 129 21.21 -23.10 17.21
CA ARG A 129 20.55 -23.24 18.51
C ARG A 129 20.20 -21.86 19.03
N ALA A 130 18.91 -21.61 19.26
CA ALA A 130 18.41 -20.38 19.84
C ALA A 130 17.52 -20.69 21.04
N ILE A 131 17.55 -19.86 22.08
CA ILE A 131 16.63 -19.96 23.21
C ILE A 131 15.23 -19.52 22.76
N ALA A 132 15.16 -18.49 21.91
CA ALA A 132 13.93 -18.03 21.28
C ALA A 132 14.12 -17.77 19.78
N VAL A 133 13.07 -18.06 19.00
CA VAL A 133 12.98 -17.72 17.57
C VAL A 133 11.83 -16.74 17.37
N ILE A 134 12.12 -15.61 16.71
CA ILE A 134 11.13 -14.59 16.37
C ILE A 134 10.95 -14.57 14.85
N LEU A 135 9.73 -14.90 14.37
CA LEU A 135 9.38 -14.80 12.96
C LEU A 135 8.87 -13.38 12.65
N ALA A 136 9.67 -12.62 11.90
CA ALA A 136 9.40 -11.24 11.48
C ALA A 136 9.56 -11.08 9.95
N ALA A 137 9.21 -12.11 9.20
CA ALA A 137 9.54 -12.27 7.79
C ALA A 137 8.49 -11.71 6.80
N GLY A 138 7.53 -10.92 7.30
CA GLY A 138 6.53 -10.27 6.45
C GLY A 138 5.34 -11.14 6.06
N GLY A 139 4.81 -10.86 4.87
CA GLY A 139 3.56 -11.35 4.30
C GLY A 139 3.77 -12.25 3.07
N PHE A 140 2.93 -12.12 2.06
CA PHE A 140 2.97 -12.96 0.84
C PHE A 140 2.71 -12.21 -0.49
N GLU A 141 2.85 -10.88 -0.52
CA GLU A 141 2.60 -10.04 -1.71
C GLU A 141 3.41 -10.36 -2.95
N ALA A 142 4.53 -11.06 -2.82
CA ALA A 142 5.32 -11.48 -3.97
C ALA A 142 4.94 -12.90 -4.45
N ASN A 143 4.05 -13.60 -3.75
CA ASN A 143 3.66 -14.98 -4.07
C ASN A 143 2.38 -15.02 -4.90
N SER A 144 2.51 -15.11 -6.23
CA SER A 144 1.37 -15.15 -7.16
C SER A 144 0.36 -16.25 -6.86
N ARG A 145 0.82 -17.41 -6.33
CA ARG A 145 -0.07 -18.52 -5.95
C ARG A 145 -0.95 -18.13 -4.77
N MET A 146 -0.34 -17.65 -3.67
CA MET A 146 -1.08 -17.24 -2.48
C MET A 146 -1.98 -16.03 -2.76
N ILE A 147 -1.52 -15.08 -3.57
CA ILE A 147 -2.33 -13.94 -4.01
C ILE A 147 -3.60 -14.41 -4.74
N ALA A 148 -3.47 -15.28 -5.73
CA ALA A 148 -4.62 -15.80 -6.46
C ALA A 148 -5.55 -16.63 -5.55
N GLN A 149 -4.97 -17.43 -4.65
CA GLN A 149 -5.71 -18.25 -3.70
C GLN A 149 -6.54 -17.42 -2.72
N TYR A 150 -5.96 -16.38 -2.12
CA TYR A 150 -6.59 -15.66 -1.01
C TYR A 150 -7.32 -14.38 -1.43
N LEU A 151 -6.80 -13.64 -2.42
CA LEU A 151 -7.44 -12.39 -2.89
C LEU A 151 -8.44 -12.63 -4.02
N GLY A 152 -8.32 -13.78 -4.70
CA GLY A 152 -9.19 -14.19 -5.78
C GLY A 152 -8.61 -13.90 -7.18
N PRO A 153 -9.43 -14.08 -8.23
CA PRO A 153 -8.97 -14.02 -9.61
C PRO A 153 -8.40 -12.65 -9.98
N ASN A 154 -7.44 -12.65 -10.90
CA ASN A 154 -6.76 -11.46 -11.46
C ASN A 154 -5.88 -10.66 -10.49
N TRP A 155 -5.93 -10.91 -9.18
CA TRP A 155 -5.07 -10.20 -8.23
C TRP A 155 -3.58 -10.47 -8.42
N ASN A 156 -3.22 -11.63 -8.97
CA ASN A 156 -1.85 -11.96 -9.35
C ASN A 156 -1.34 -11.13 -10.55
N LEU A 157 -2.20 -10.37 -11.21
CA LEU A 157 -1.85 -9.42 -12.28
C LEU A 157 -1.53 -8.02 -11.75
N ALA A 158 -1.82 -7.75 -10.47
CA ALA A 158 -1.41 -6.52 -9.81
C ALA A 158 0.11 -6.45 -9.71
N LYS A 159 0.68 -5.26 -9.91
CA LYS A 159 2.14 -5.07 -9.79
C LYS A 159 2.59 -5.09 -8.34
N LEU A 160 3.82 -5.53 -8.12
CA LEU A 160 4.44 -5.51 -6.80
C LEU A 160 5.13 -4.17 -6.53
N ARG A 161 4.71 -3.47 -5.47
CA ARG A 161 5.36 -2.24 -4.96
C ARG A 161 6.54 -2.51 -4.01
N GLY A 162 6.76 -3.78 -3.67
CA GLY A 162 7.61 -4.22 -2.60
C GLY A 162 8.80 -5.09 -3.01
N THR A 163 9.39 -5.75 -2.02
CA THR A 163 10.47 -6.71 -2.22
C THR A 163 9.95 -8.00 -2.87
N PRO A 164 10.64 -8.55 -3.89
CA PRO A 164 10.24 -9.80 -4.53
C PRO A 164 10.40 -11.03 -3.62
N TYR A 165 11.06 -10.87 -2.47
CA TYR A 165 11.34 -11.97 -1.53
C TYR A 165 10.23 -12.21 -0.50
N ASN A 166 9.21 -11.34 -0.44
CA ASN A 166 8.14 -11.50 0.56
C ASN A 166 7.03 -12.46 0.06
N ILE A 167 7.36 -13.74 0.07
CA ILE A 167 6.57 -14.81 -0.58
C ILE A 167 5.81 -15.71 0.40
N GLY A 168 5.73 -15.36 1.69
CA GLY A 168 4.97 -16.13 2.68
C GLY A 168 5.67 -17.38 3.22
N THR A 169 6.96 -17.60 2.96
CA THR A 169 7.66 -18.83 3.38
C THR A 169 7.55 -19.09 4.89
N CYS A 170 7.79 -18.08 5.72
CA CYS A 170 7.67 -18.24 7.17
C CYS A 170 6.21 -18.38 7.62
N LEU A 171 5.24 -17.82 6.86
CA LEU A 171 3.83 -18.03 7.15
C LEU A 171 3.45 -19.49 6.93
N GLU A 172 3.80 -20.03 5.75
CA GLU A 172 3.54 -21.42 5.40
C GLU A 172 4.27 -22.39 6.34
N MET A 173 5.53 -22.11 6.69
CA MET A 173 6.28 -22.91 7.67
C MET A 173 5.61 -22.90 9.04
N ALA A 174 5.19 -21.73 9.53
CA ALA A 174 4.55 -21.65 10.83
C ALA A 174 3.21 -22.40 10.86
N ILE A 175 2.38 -22.26 9.83
CA ILE A 175 1.11 -22.98 9.72
C ILE A 175 1.33 -24.49 9.58
N ARG A 176 2.21 -24.90 8.68
CA ARG A 176 2.42 -26.32 8.33
C ARG A 176 3.22 -27.08 9.38
N ASP A 177 4.31 -26.47 9.87
CA ASP A 177 5.33 -27.17 10.67
C ASP A 177 5.26 -26.84 12.15
N ALA A 178 4.68 -25.68 12.52
CA ALA A 178 4.43 -25.28 13.91
C ALA A 178 2.93 -25.22 14.25
N SER A 179 2.09 -25.76 13.36
CA SER A 179 0.63 -25.79 13.44
C SER A 179 -0.07 -24.44 13.53
N ALA A 180 0.63 -23.30 13.47
CA ALA A 180 0.12 -21.96 13.79
C ALA A 180 -1.28 -21.66 13.21
N GLU A 181 -2.17 -21.12 14.05
CA GLU A 181 -3.52 -20.73 13.62
C GLU A 181 -3.46 -19.47 12.75
N GLU A 182 -4.13 -19.57 11.62
CA GLU A 182 -4.37 -18.46 10.72
C GLU A 182 -5.37 -17.49 11.35
N ALA A 183 -4.97 -16.23 11.58
CA ALA A 183 -5.89 -15.20 12.08
C ALA A 183 -5.94 -13.96 11.19
N GLY A 184 -7.05 -13.22 11.32
CA GLY A 184 -7.32 -12.03 10.53
C GLY A 184 -8.01 -12.31 9.20
N ASN A 185 -7.97 -11.33 8.31
CA ASN A 185 -8.58 -11.42 6.98
C ASN A 185 -7.51 -11.62 5.92
N TRP A 186 -7.46 -12.82 5.35
CA TRP A 186 -6.53 -13.21 4.30
C TRP A 186 -6.92 -12.71 2.90
N SER A 187 -8.19 -12.34 2.71
CA SER A 187 -8.70 -11.80 1.45
C SER A 187 -8.65 -10.26 1.39
N GLY A 188 -8.13 -9.60 2.43
CA GLY A 188 -7.99 -8.15 2.51
C GLY A 188 -6.63 -7.67 1.99
N CYS A 189 -6.58 -6.51 1.32
CA CYS A 189 -5.35 -5.98 0.76
C CYS A 189 -5.35 -4.44 0.63
N HIS A 190 -4.16 -3.83 0.56
CA HIS A 190 -3.96 -2.40 0.32
C HIS A 190 -3.58 -2.12 -1.14
N SER A 191 -4.51 -1.54 -1.90
CA SER A 191 -4.36 -1.30 -3.34
C SER A 191 -4.22 0.21 -3.62
N VAL A 192 -3.14 0.65 -4.28
CA VAL A 192 -2.84 2.08 -4.55
C VAL A 192 -2.63 2.36 -6.04
N ALA A 193 -3.11 3.51 -6.52
CA ALA A 193 -2.94 4.00 -7.89
C ALA A 193 -1.47 4.07 -8.24
N TRP A 194 -0.98 3.29 -9.20
CA TRP A 194 0.44 3.19 -9.56
C TRP A 194 0.71 3.39 -11.06
N ASP A 195 1.93 3.61 -11.47
CA ASP A 195 2.23 3.78 -12.89
C ASP A 195 2.05 2.46 -13.69
N ALA A 196 1.34 2.50 -14.83
CA ALA A 196 1.19 1.34 -15.71
C ALA A 196 2.52 0.81 -16.26
N HIS A 197 3.49 1.71 -16.46
CA HIS A 197 4.81 1.37 -16.97
C HIS A 197 5.80 1.00 -15.86
N ALA A 198 5.39 1.01 -14.58
CA ALA A 198 6.26 0.57 -13.49
C ALA A 198 6.68 -0.90 -13.67
N PRO A 199 7.86 -1.31 -13.18
CA PRO A 199 8.26 -2.71 -13.14
C PRO A 199 7.19 -3.58 -12.47
N PRO A 200 6.86 -4.75 -13.03
CA PRO A 200 5.72 -5.52 -12.56
C PRO A 200 5.97 -6.35 -11.29
N HIS A 201 7.22 -6.72 -11.02
CA HIS A 201 7.56 -7.75 -10.03
C HIS A 201 8.44 -7.24 -8.89
N GLU A 202 8.70 -5.94 -8.80
CA GLU A 202 9.48 -5.35 -7.72
C GLU A 202 9.26 -3.83 -7.62
N GLY A 203 9.43 -3.31 -6.40
CA GLY A 203 9.53 -1.87 -6.17
C GLY A 203 10.93 -1.35 -6.47
N ASP A 204 11.02 -0.13 -7.01
CA ASP A 204 12.27 0.61 -7.08
C ASP A 204 12.59 1.28 -5.73
N ARG A 205 13.76 1.01 -5.15
CA ARG A 205 14.14 1.47 -3.81
C ARG A 205 14.22 3.00 -3.65
N LEU A 206 14.35 3.75 -4.74
CA LEU A 206 14.51 5.20 -4.73
C LEU A 206 13.24 5.92 -5.17
N ILE A 207 12.59 5.43 -6.24
CA ILE A 207 11.52 6.16 -6.92
C ILE A 207 10.16 5.47 -6.83
N SER A 208 10.01 4.40 -6.05
CA SER A 208 8.72 3.71 -5.89
C SER A 208 7.59 4.69 -5.57
N ASN A 209 7.79 5.58 -4.61
CA ASN A 209 6.73 6.50 -4.18
C ASN A 209 6.28 7.44 -5.32
N ASP A 210 7.15 7.81 -6.25
CA ASP A 210 6.85 8.65 -7.42
C ASP A 210 5.93 7.94 -8.44
N PHE A 211 5.85 6.60 -8.41
CA PHE A 211 4.90 5.87 -9.26
C PHE A 211 3.46 5.98 -8.75
N THR A 212 3.24 6.41 -7.50
CA THR A 212 1.90 6.65 -6.97
C THR A 212 1.18 7.70 -7.82
N LYS A 213 -0.12 7.50 -8.13
CA LYS A 213 -0.97 8.43 -8.89
C LYS A 213 -2.15 8.89 -8.06
N SER A 214 -1.87 9.74 -7.07
CA SER A 214 -2.81 10.18 -6.04
C SER A 214 -3.75 11.32 -6.44
N GLY A 215 -3.57 11.89 -7.63
CA GLY A 215 -4.32 13.04 -8.15
C GLY A 215 -5.75 12.73 -8.62
N TYR A 216 -6.19 11.47 -8.54
CA TYR A 216 -7.53 11.05 -8.96
C TYR A 216 -8.72 11.79 -8.33
N PRO A 217 -8.65 12.39 -7.11
CA PRO A 217 -9.76 13.18 -6.58
C PRO A 217 -9.97 14.52 -7.31
N LEU A 218 -8.96 15.00 -8.03
CA LEU A 218 -8.96 16.31 -8.69
C LEU A 218 -9.51 16.25 -10.12
N GLY A 219 -9.84 15.06 -10.63
CA GLY A 219 -10.25 14.85 -12.02
C GLY A 219 -11.18 13.65 -12.16
N LEU A 220 -11.36 13.19 -13.40
CA LEU A 220 -12.09 11.97 -13.72
C LEU A 220 -11.13 10.79 -13.87
N MET A 221 -11.60 9.57 -13.56
CA MET A 221 -11.00 8.39 -14.19
C MET A 221 -12.02 7.76 -15.11
N VAL A 222 -11.55 7.38 -16.29
CA VAL A 222 -12.30 6.71 -17.34
C VAL A 222 -11.54 5.45 -17.75
N ASN A 223 -12.23 4.35 -18.03
CA ASN A 223 -11.57 3.12 -18.48
C ASN A 223 -11.14 3.23 -19.95
N THR A 224 -10.53 2.18 -20.49
CA THR A 224 -10.11 2.11 -21.91
C THR A 224 -11.26 2.14 -22.90
N GLU A 225 -12.50 1.87 -22.46
CA GLU A 225 -13.72 1.97 -23.27
C GLU A 225 -14.36 3.37 -23.21
N GLY A 226 -13.77 4.31 -22.45
CA GLY A 226 -14.25 5.70 -22.35
C GLY A 226 -15.31 5.93 -21.28
N ASP A 227 -15.62 4.93 -20.43
CA ASP A 227 -16.63 5.02 -19.38
C ASP A 227 -16.05 5.40 -18.01
N ARG A 228 -16.82 6.16 -17.22
CA ARG A 228 -16.52 6.37 -15.79
C ARG A 228 -16.94 5.13 -15.00
N PHE A 229 -16.08 4.70 -14.07
CA PHE A 229 -16.31 3.46 -13.31
C PHE A 229 -16.27 3.63 -11.78
N VAL A 230 -15.91 4.81 -11.25
CA VAL A 230 -16.08 5.12 -9.81
C VAL A 230 -16.36 6.60 -9.58
N ASP A 231 -17.07 6.90 -8.49
CA ASP A 231 -17.23 8.25 -7.95
C ASP A 231 -15.99 8.65 -7.12
N LYS A 232 -15.36 9.78 -7.47
CA LYS A 232 -14.12 10.26 -6.85
C LYS A 232 -14.35 11.12 -5.61
N GLY A 233 -15.59 11.60 -5.42
CA GLY A 233 -15.97 12.50 -4.33
C GLY A 233 -16.28 11.80 -3.00
N VAL A 234 -16.39 10.47 -3.00
CA VAL A 234 -16.96 9.68 -1.89
C VAL A 234 -16.27 9.91 -0.54
N ASP A 235 -14.94 10.03 -0.51
CA ASP A 235 -14.18 10.31 0.74
C ASP A 235 -12.77 10.84 0.43
N LEU A 236 -12.03 11.34 1.42
CA LEU A 236 -10.64 11.76 1.33
C LEU A 236 -9.73 10.64 0.80
N ARG A 237 -8.66 11.02 0.07
CA ARG A 237 -7.72 10.10 -0.59
C ARG A 237 -7.28 8.94 0.31
N ASN A 238 -7.00 9.23 1.58
CA ASN A 238 -6.50 8.25 2.56
C ASN A 238 -7.53 7.17 2.95
N TYR A 239 -8.80 7.34 2.57
CA TYR A 239 -9.88 6.37 2.81
C TYR A 239 -10.37 5.71 1.50
N THR A 240 -10.15 6.33 0.34
CA THR A 240 -10.61 5.81 -0.97
C THR A 240 -9.57 5.04 -1.78
N TYR A 241 -8.28 5.18 -1.47
CA TYR A 241 -7.22 4.64 -2.35
C TYR A 241 -7.34 3.13 -2.59
N ALA A 242 -7.62 2.35 -1.53
CA ALA A 242 -7.79 0.89 -1.61
C ALA A 242 -9.03 0.44 -2.38
N ILE A 243 -10.06 1.29 -2.45
CA ILE A 243 -11.30 1.02 -3.19
C ILE A 243 -11.06 1.20 -4.70
N PHE A 244 -10.35 2.27 -5.06
CA PHE A 244 -10.10 2.58 -6.46
C PHE A 244 -9.14 1.61 -7.13
N GLY A 245 -8.29 0.89 -6.38
CA GLY A 245 -7.41 -0.12 -6.99
C GLY A 245 -8.04 -1.40 -7.36
N LYS A 246 -8.94 -1.86 -6.50
CA LYS A 246 -9.84 -2.93 -6.89
C LYS A 246 -10.66 -2.53 -8.11
N ALA A 247 -11.14 -1.29 -8.17
CA ALA A 247 -11.95 -0.83 -9.29
C ALA A 247 -11.16 -0.72 -10.61
N ILE A 248 -9.92 -0.24 -10.59
CA ILE A 248 -9.04 -0.17 -11.77
C ILE A 248 -8.66 -1.58 -12.22
N LEU A 249 -8.32 -2.48 -11.29
CA LEU A 249 -8.04 -3.88 -11.61
C LEU A 249 -9.25 -4.58 -12.26
N ALA A 250 -10.47 -4.14 -11.97
CA ALA A 250 -11.67 -4.67 -12.61
C ALA A 250 -11.95 -4.09 -14.02
N GLN A 251 -11.21 -3.06 -14.46
CA GLN A 251 -11.41 -2.47 -15.79
C GLN A 251 -10.72 -3.29 -16.90
N PRO A 252 -11.18 -3.19 -18.16
CA PRO A 252 -10.53 -3.82 -19.29
C PRO A 252 -9.04 -3.42 -19.37
N GLY A 253 -8.17 -4.41 -19.56
CA GLY A 253 -6.71 -4.21 -19.54
C GLY A 253 -6.11 -3.94 -18.15
N HIS A 254 -6.92 -3.97 -17.09
CA HIS A 254 -6.57 -3.52 -15.75
C HIS A 254 -6.16 -2.04 -15.74
N THR A 255 -6.77 -1.26 -16.66
CA THR A 255 -6.36 0.11 -16.92
C THR A 255 -7.45 1.19 -17.05
N ALA A 256 -7.05 2.45 -16.82
CA ALA A 256 -7.92 3.64 -16.79
C ALA A 256 -7.18 4.99 -16.93
N PHE A 257 -7.63 5.88 -17.79
CA PHE A 257 -7.09 7.25 -17.92
C PHE A 257 -7.46 8.11 -16.71
N GLN A 258 -6.58 9.04 -16.32
CA GLN A 258 -6.92 10.16 -15.45
C GLN A 258 -7.02 11.44 -16.28
N VAL A 259 -8.14 12.15 -16.14
CA VAL A 259 -8.49 13.33 -16.95
C VAL A 259 -8.72 14.53 -16.05
N TRP A 260 -8.00 15.62 -16.30
CA TRP A 260 -8.08 16.85 -15.51
C TRP A 260 -8.32 18.08 -16.37
N ASP A 261 -8.90 19.10 -15.72
CA ASP A 261 -8.84 20.45 -16.23
C ASP A 261 -7.47 21.08 -15.97
N SER A 262 -7.05 21.99 -16.84
CA SER A 262 -5.86 22.82 -16.65
C SER A 262 -5.83 23.56 -15.30
N GLN A 263 -7.00 23.93 -14.75
CA GLN A 263 -7.13 24.57 -13.43
C GLN A 263 -6.75 23.63 -12.28
N MET A 264 -6.90 22.32 -12.47
CA MET A 264 -6.59 21.30 -11.46
C MET A 264 -5.14 20.84 -11.54
N THR A 265 -4.49 21.01 -12.69
CA THR A 265 -3.13 20.52 -12.94
C THR A 265 -2.09 21.09 -11.96
N PRO A 266 -2.11 22.39 -11.59
CA PRO A 266 -1.20 22.93 -10.58
C PRO A 266 -1.34 22.33 -9.16
N TRP A 267 -2.44 21.61 -8.89
CA TRP A 267 -2.69 20.95 -7.61
C TRP A 267 -2.18 19.50 -7.59
N LEU A 268 -1.73 18.99 -8.73
CA LEU A 268 -1.09 17.69 -8.81
C LEU A 268 0.28 17.75 -8.13
N ARG A 269 0.65 16.65 -7.49
CA ARG A 269 1.94 16.54 -6.82
C ARG A 269 3.04 16.41 -7.87
N ASP A 270 4.00 17.32 -7.86
CA ASP A 270 5.13 17.29 -8.79
C ASP A 270 5.90 15.97 -8.72
N GLU A 271 6.06 15.39 -7.54
CA GLU A 271 6.74 14.09 -7.37
C GLU A 271 6.13 12.98 -8.25
N GLU A 272 4.80 12.99 -8.38
CA GLU A 272 4.02 11.94 -9.04
C GLU A 272 3.73 12.24 -10.51
N TYR A 273 3.62 13.54 -10.86
CA TYR A 273 3.07 13.99 -12.14
C TYR A 273 4.01 14.87 -12.98
N ARG A 274 5.26 15.14 -12.54
CA ARG A 274 6.25 15.90 -13.31
C ARG A 274 6.56 15.31 -14.69
N GLU A 275 7.01 16.17 -15.60
CA GLU A 275 7.52 15.75 -16.91
C GLU A 275 8.67 14.75 -16.74
N GLY A 276 8.69 13.72 -17.58
CA GLY A 276 9.63 12.59 -17.48
C GLY A 276 9.22 11.49 -16.50
N ARG A 277 8.23 11.72 -15.61
CA ARG A 277 7.64 10.64 -14.77
C ARG A 277 6.35 10.09 -15.35
N VAL A 278 5.56 10.94 -15.98
CA VAL A 278 4.31 10.56 -16.61
C VAL A 278 4.24 11.14 -18.00
N GLU A 279 3.69 10.37 -18.92
CA GLU A 279 3.29 10.90 -20.21
C GLU A 279 2.08 11.82 -20.01
N ARG A 280 2.12 13.01 -20.62
CA ARG A 280 1.03 13.98 -20.57
C ARG A 280 0.45 14.16 -21.96
N ILE A 281 -0.81 13.76 -22.15
CA ILE A 281 -1.59 14.06 -23.34
C ILE A 281 -2.32 15.38 -23.11
N MET A 282 -1.85 16.40 -23.81
CA MET A 282 -2.46 17.73 -23.81
C MET A 282 -3.30 17.87 -25.07
N ALA A 283 -4.50 18.44 -24.95
CA ALA A 283 -5.38 18.69 -26.11
C ALA A 283 -6.17 19.98 -25.94
N SER A 284 -6.50 20.61 -27.07
CA SER A 284 -7.28 21.83 -27.13
C SER A 284 -8.80 21.59 -27.21
N SER A 285 -9.22 20.35 -27.51
CA SER A 285 -10.62 19.94 -27.59
C SER A 285 -10.83 18.49 -27.14
N LEU A 286 -12.08 18.12 -26.80
CA LEU A 286 -12.42 16.75 -26.39
C LEU A 286 -12.18 15.74 -27.53
N SER A 287 -12.46 16.12 -28.77
CA SER A 287 -12.22 15.26 -29.93
C SER A 287 -10.73 15.01 -30.14
N GLU A 288 -9.90 16.05 -30.12
CA GLU A 288 -8.44 15.91 -30.22
C GLU A 288 -7.89 15.07 -29.06
N LEU A 289 -8.44 15.26 -27.87
CA LEU A 289 -8.06 14.48 -26.71
C LEU A 289 -8.34 12.98 -26.91
N ALA A 290 -9.54 12.65 -27.37
CA ALA A 290 -9.94 11.27 -27.58
C ALA A 290 -9.13 10.60 -28.69
N GLU A 291 -8.83 11.32 -29.78
CA GLU A 291 -7.93 10.86 -30.84
C GLU A 291 -6.51 10.58 -30.33
N LYS A 292 -5.97 11.46 -29.47
CA LYS A 292 -4.67 11.22 -28.86
C LYS A 292 -4.74 10.00 -27.94
N CYS A 293 -5.72 9.90 -27.06
CA CYS A 293 -5.90 8.74 -26.18
C CYS A 293 -6.08 7.42 -26.94
N ALA A 294 -6.66 7.44 -28.15
CA ALA A 294 -6.78 6.27 -29.00
C ALA A 294 -5.43 5.66 -29.40
N LYS A 295 -4.36 6.48 -29.46
CA LYS A 295 -2.98 6.02 -29.69
C LYS A 295 -2.38 5.32 -28.46
N HIS A 296 -3.09 5.34 -27.33
CA HIS A 296 -2.69 4.84 -26.03
C HIS A 296 -3.76 3.90 -25.45
N GLU A 297 -4.22 2.92 -26.23
CA GLU A 297 -5.21 1.87 -25.86
C GLU A 297 -6.65 2.32 -25.55
N LEU A 298 -7.02 3.59 -25.74
CA LEU A 298 -8.45 3.93 -25.73
C LEU A 298 -9.15 3.27 -26.92
N THR A 299 -10.09 2.37 -26.66
CA THR A 299 -10.79 1.57 -27.67
C THR A 299 -12.02 2.28 -28.24
N ASN A 300 -12.59 3.23 -27.50
CA ASN A 300 -13.78 3.97 -27.93
C ASN A 300 -13.65 5.50 -27.69
N PRO A 301 -13.01 6.22 -28.63
CA PRO A 301 -12.86 7.67 -28.56
C PRO A 301 -14.18 8.43 -28.51
N GLY A 302 -15.20 7.97 -29.26
CA GLY A 302 -16.53 8.58 -29.26
C GLY A 302 -17.18 8.54 -27.88
N LYS A 303 -17.05 7.40 -27.18
CA LYS A 303 -17.59 7.24 -25.83
C LYS A 303 -16.92 8.16 -24.82
N LEU A 304 -15.60 8.35 -24.92
CA LEU A 304 -14.89 9.29 -24.05
C LEU A 304 -15.43 10.72 -24.18
N VAL A 305 -15.66 11.18 -25.42
CA VAL A 305 -16.23 12.51 -25.69
C VAL A 305 -17.62 12.63 -25.08
N GLU A 306 -18.48 11.63 -25.29
CA GLU A 306 -19.82 11.57 -24.70
C GLU A 306 -19.76 11.67 -23.17
N THR A 307 -18.95 10.82 -22.52
CA THR A 307 -18.80 10.75 -21.06
C THR A 307 -18.36 12.07 -20.45
N ILE A 308 -17.36 12.74 -21.02
CA ILE A 308 -16.87 14.03 -20.49
C ILE A 308 -17.89 15.13 -20.76
N THR A 309 -18.60 15.09 -21.89
CA THR A 309 -19.65 16.07 -22.21
C THR A 309 -20.80 15.98 -21.21
N GLN A 310 -21.31 14.78 -20.95
CA GLN A 310 -22.36 14.53 -19.94
C GLN A 310 -21.93 14.98 -18.54
N TYR A 311 -20.68 14.69 -18.16
CA TYR A 311 -20.14 15.18 -16.89
C TYR A 311 -20.11 16.71 -16.81
N ASN A 312 -19.65 17.37 -17.87
CA ASN A 312 -19.58 18.83 -17.93
C ASN A 312 -20.96 19.47 -17.85
N GLU A 313 -21.96 18.93 -18.55
CA GLU A 313 -23.35 19.38 -18.49
C GLU A 313 -23.91 19.28 -17.07
N ALA A 314 -23.71 18.13 -16.41
CA ALA A 314 -24.12 17.93 -15.02
C ALA A 314 -23.41 18.89 -14.04
N ALA A 315 -22.11 19.10 -14.21
CA ALA A 315 -21.33 20.03 -13.39
C ALA A 315 -21.82 21.48 -13.55
N ILE A 316 -22.12 21.90 -14.78
CA ILE A 316 -22.66 23.25 -15.07
C ILE A 316 -24.06 23.40 -14.47
N ALA A 317 -24.93 22.39 -14.62
CA ALA A 317 -26.26 22.41 -14.02
C ALA A 317 -26.18 22.56 -12.49
N PHE A 318 -25.33 21.76 -11.84
CA PHE A 318 -25.10 21.85 -10.40
C PHE A 318 -24.61 23.24 -9.96
N GLN A 319 -23.65 23.83 -10.69
CA GLN A 319 -23.15 25.18 -10.39
C GLN A 319 -24.24 26.25 -10.54
N ARG A 320 -25.12 26.11 -11.54
CA ARG A 320 -26.25 27.02 -11.74
C ARG A 320 -27.27 26.93 -10.60
N GLU A 321 -27.50 25.73 -10.08
CA GLU A 321 -28.39 25.49 -8.94
C GLU A 321 -27.76 25.91 -7.60
N ASN A 322 -26.43 25.96 -7.52
CA ASN A 322 -25.67 26.25 -6.31
C ASN A 322 -24.69 27.43 -6.48
N PRO A 323 -25.15 28.65 -6.84
CA PRO A 323 -24.26 29.77 -7.20
C PRO A 323 -23.40 30.30 -6.04
N SER A 324 -23.78 30.00 -4.80
CA SER A 324 -23.03 30.38 -3.59
C SER A 324 -21.91 29.40 -3.24
N LYS A 325 -21.95 28.17 -3.75
CA LYS A 325 -20.90 27.18 -3.48
C LYS A 325 -19.69 27.46 -4.36
N ARG A 326 -18.51 27.46 -3.73
CA ARG A 326 -17.22 27.57 -4.41
C ARG A 326 -16.46 26.28 -4.20
N TRP A 327 -15.66 25.92 -5.19
CA TRP A 327 -14.81 24.74 -5.06
C TRP A 327 -13.86 24.91 -3.87
N ASP A 328 -14.00 24.00 -2.90
CA ASP A 328 -13.12 23.85 -1.76
C ASP A 328 -12.62 22.40 -1.71
N GLN A 329 -11.29 22.23 -1.76
CA GLN A 329 -10.66 20.92 -1.72
C GLN A 329 -10.98 20.14 -0.43
N ALA A 330 -11.20 20.85 0.69
CA ALA A 330 -11.50 20.25 1.98
C ALA A 330 -12.95 19.76 2.08
N VAL A 331 -13.87 20.37 1.31
CA VAL A 331 -15.32 20.15 1.42
C VAL A 331 -15.87 19.33 0.25
N LYS A 332 -15.21 19.33 -0.92
CA LYS A 332 -15.53 18.50 -2.10
C LYS A 332 -16.97 18.64 -2.59
N ASP A 333 -17.54 19.81 -2.38
CA ASP A 333 -18.96 20.13 -2.54
C ASP A 333 -19.30 20.72 -3.91
N VAL A 334 -18.33 20.83 -4.82
CA VAL A 334 -18.51 21.39 -6.16
C VAL A 334 -17.79 20.57 -7.22
N PHE A 335 -18.54 20.13 -8.24
CA PHE A 335 -17.99 19.57 -9.48
C PHE A 335 -17.49 20.70 -10.38
N LEU A 336 -16.25 20.63 -10.84
CA LEU A 336 -15.71 21.57 -11.83
C LEU A 336 -15.83 20.98 -13.25
N PRO A 337 -16.37 21.73 -14.22
CA PRO A 337 -16.36 21.31 -15.62
C PRO A 337 -14.93 21.33 -16.17
N ILE A 338 -14.63 20.37 -17.04
CA ILE A 338 -13.35 20.25 -17.73
C ILE A 338 -13.42 21.03 -19.05
N ARG A 339 -12.74 22.16 -19.10
CA ARG A 339 -12.72 23.16 -20.18
C ARG A 339 -11.40 23.22 -20.95
N LYS A 340 -10.28 22.86 -20.32
CA LYS A 340 -8.94 22.74 -20.95
C LYS A 340 -8.31 21.43 -20.52
N LEU A 341 -7.99 20.59 -21.49
CA LEU A 341 -7.86 19.16 -21.28
C LEU A 341 -6.41 18.72 -21.09
N ASN A 342 -6.14 18.19 -19.90
CA ASN A 342 -4.91 17.48 -19.61
C ASN A 342 -5.29 16.05 -19.24
N VAL A 343 -4.94 15.09 -20.10
CA VAL A 343 -5.11 13.67 -19.81
C VAL A 343 -3.76 13.04 -19.65
N PHE A 344 -3.65 12.14 -18.70
CA PHE A 344 -2.47 11.32 -18.57
C PHE A 344 -2.94 9.92 -19.00
N PRO A 345 -2.38 9.37 -20.10
CA PRO A 345 -3.01 8.32 -20.89
C PRO A 345 -3.20 6.98 -20.20
N TRP A 346 -2.83 6.86 -18.94
CA TRP A 346 -2.73 5.56 -18.33
C TRP A 346 -3.05 5.64 -16.86
N PRO A 347 -3.68 4.60 -16.34
CA PRO A 347 -3.87 4.46 -14.91
C PRO A 347 -2.47 4.30 -14.31
N SER A 348 -2.20 4.73 -13.10
CA SER A 348 -2.85 4.18 -11.93
C SER A 348 -3.06 2.65 -11.92
N LEU A 349 -2.30 1.85 -12.69
CA LEU A 349 -2.25 0.41 -12.49
C LEU A 349 -2.01 0.20 -11.02
N ILE A 350 -2.87 -0.47 -10.29
CA ILE A 350 -2.68 -0.51 -8.85
C ILE A 350 -1.63 -1.57 -8.53
N GLY A 351 -0.42 -1.08 -8.27
CA GLY A 351 0.55 -1.80 -7.47
C GLY A 351 -0.04 -1.96 -6.07
N LEU A 352 -0.47 -3.17 -5.77
CA LEU A 352 -0.81 -3.58 -4.43
C LEU A 352 0.51 -3.74 -3.68
N SER A 353 0.75 -2.92 -2.66
CA SER A 353 1.59 -3.42 -1.57
C SER A 353 0.61 -4.18 -0.69
N LEU A 354 0.64 -5.53 -0.71
CA LEU A 354 0.09 -6.18 0.47
C LEU A 354 1.04 -5.84 1.61
N SER A 355 0.47 -5.33 2.69
CA SER A 355 0.71 -6.01 3.94
C SER A 355 -0.47 -6.95 4.05
N SER A 356 -0.22 -8.25 3.97
CA SER A 356 -1.21 -9.19 4.50
C SER A 356 -1.39 -8.79 5.97
N LYS A 357 -2.61 -8.42 6.39
CA LYS A 357 -2.95 -8.35 7.82
C LYS A 357 -3.17 -9.77 8.31
N VAL A 358 -2.13 -10.56 8.18
CA VAL A 358 -2.09 -11.93 8.63
C VAL A 358 -1.27 -11.90 9.88
N HIS A 359 -1.97 -12.10 10.97
CA HIS A 359 -1.35 -12.39 12.24
C HIS A 359 -1.40 -13.90 12.34
N LEU A 360 -0.25 -14.52 12.38
CA LEU A 360 -0.18 -15.87 12.91
C LEU A 360 -0.22 -15.77 14.41
N TRP A 361 -1.15 -16.52 14.97
CA TRP A 361 -1.06 -16.90 16.36
C TRP A 361 -0.54 -18.33 16.40
N PRO A 362 0.18 -18.74 17.45
CA PRO A 362 0.36 -20.16 17.66
C PRO A 362 -1.05 -20.81 17.67
N SER A 363 -1.20 -22.01 17.10
CA SER A 363 -2.49 -22.72 17.09
C SER A 363 -2.81 -23.30 18.44
N LYS A 364 -4.08 -23.13 18.86
CA LYS A 364 -4.61 -23.48 20.18
C LYS A 364 -3.93 -24.65 20.84
#